data_AF-A0A6L9QZ04-F1
#
_entry.id   AF-A0A6L9QZ04-F1
#
_cell.length_a   1.000
_cell.length_b   1.000
_cell.length_c   1.000
_cell.angle_alpha   90.00
_cell.angle_beta   90.00
_cell.angle_gamma   90.00
#
_symmetry.space_group_name_H-M   'P 1'
#
loop_
_entity.id
_entity.type
_entity.pdbx_description
1 polymer ?
#
loop_
_entity_poly.entity_id
_entity_poly.type
_entity_poly.pdbx_seq_one_letter_code
_entity_poly.pdbx_strand_id
1 'polypeptide(L)'
;MTELTRGANAALPARRVTATADCAAPVDVSALLVGADLRVRSDADLVFFNAPRAPGVQWSDGGGQRIELDLDAVPADVTAVLIAVSLTGTADFGTVPPPRAVLAAAGGAPVAEFTVPGLGPERAIIALEVYRRAERWKVRAVGQGYAGGLAALVAAHGIEVDDPGEPE
;
A
#
# COMPACT_ATOMS: atom_id res chain seq x y z
N MET A 1 -13.53 14.50 3.64
CA MET A 1 -13.21 13.10 3.31
C MET A 1 -13.64 12.84 1.89
N THR A 2 -12.77 12.30 1.05
CA THR A 2 -13.06 12.03 -0.36
C THR A 2 -13.16 10.52 -0.60
N GLU A 3 -14.32 10.05 -1.04
CA GLU A 3 -14.48 8.69 -1.53
C GLU A 3 -13.95 8.62 -2.97
N LEU A 4 -12.98 7.73 -3.20
CA LEU A 4 -12.36 7.54 -4.51
C LEU A 4 -12.98 6.32 -5.21
N THR A 5 -13.13 6.43 -6.52
CA THR A 5 -13.38 5.28 -7.40
C THR A 5 -12.07 4.84 -8.06
N ARG A 6 -12.04 3.61 -8.61
CA ARG A 6 -10.83 3.09 -9.28
C ARG A 6 -10.30 4.09 -10.32
N GLY A 7 -9.02 4.45 -10.21
CA GLY A 7 -8.34 5.42 -11.08
C GLY A 7 -8.52 6.90 -10.67
N ALA A 8 -9.48 7.22 -9.80
CA ALA A 8 -9.67 8.57 -9.29
C ALA A 8 -8.48 9.01 -8.42
N ASN A 9 -8.23 10.31 -8.39
CA ASN A 9 -7.18 10.90 -7.56
C ASN A 9 -7.66 12.19 -6.91
N ALA A 10 -7.10 12.49 -5.73
CA ALA A 10 -7.38 13.69 -4.96
C ALA A 10 -6.08 14.39 -4.56
N ALA A 11 -6.17 15.69 -4.26
CA ALA A 11 -5.07 16.42 -3.65
C ALA A 11 -4.87 15.95 -2.20
N LEU A 12 -3.62 15.84 -1.77
CA LEU A 12 -3.26 15.46 -0.41
C LEU A 12 -2.52 16.62 0.27
N PRO A 13 -3.25 17.59 0.88
CA PRO A 13 -2.62 18.76 1.50
C PRO A 13 -1.92 18.43 2.82
N ALA A 14 -2.36 17.36 3.50
CA ALA A 14 -1.74 16.88 4.73
C ALA A 14 -0.34 16.31 4.45
N ARG A 15 0.62 16.66 5.30
CA ARG A 15 2.03 16.20 5.19
C ARG A 15 2.31 14.92 5.94
N ARG A 16 1.56 14.70 7.02
CA ARG A 16 1.59 13.47 7.80
C ARG A 16 0.25 12.78 7.70
N VAL A 17 0.27 11.54 7.23
CA VAL A 17 -0.92 10.73 6.98
C VAL A 17 -0.71 9.30 7.43
N THR A 18 -1.80 8.59 7.69
CA THR A 18 -1.81 7.19 8.09
C THR A 18 -2.72 6.41 7.16
N ALA A 19 -2.21 5.33 6.58
CA ALA A 19 -2.97 4.39 5.78
C ALA A 19 -3.34 3.14 6.59
N THR A 20 -4.60 2.75 6.53
CA THR A 20 -5.15 1.53 7.16
C THR A 20 -6.00 0.76 6.15
N ALA A 21 -6.32 -0.49 6.47
CA ALA A 21 -7.24 -1.30 5.69
C ALA A 21 -8.30 -1.96 6.59
N ASP A 22 -9.56 -1.86 6.17
CA ASP A 22 -10.68 -2.60 6.73
C ASP A 22 -10.97 -3.79 5.81
N CYS A 23 -10.93 -5.01 6.35
CA CYS A 23 -11.27 -6.22 5.61
C CYS A 23 -11.98 -7.22 6.52
N ALA A 24 -12.90 -8.01 5.96
CA ALA A 24 -13.60 -9.06 6.70
C ALA A 24 -12.72 -10.29 6.98
N ALA A 25 -11.59 -10.40 6.28
CA ALA A 25 -10.58 -11.43 6.51
C ALA A 25 -9.30 -10.79 7.09
N PRO A 26 -8.46 -11.58 7.79
CA PRO A 26 -7.15 -11.13 8.22
C PRO A 26 -6.28 -10.69 7.04
N VAL A 27 -5.79 -9.46 7.10
CA VAL A 27 -4.91 -8.85 6.11
C VAL A 27 -3.69 -8.27 6.78
N ASP A 28 -2.60 -8.16 6.02
CA ASP A 28 -1.43 -7.33 6.30
C ASP A 28 -1.47 -6.05 5.47
N VAL A 29 -1.07 -4.93 6.07
CA VAL A 29 -0.81 -3.66 5.38
C VAL A 29 0.69 -3.44 5.25
N SER A 30 1.16 -3.19 4.03
CA SER A 30 2.56 -2.90 3.71
C SER A 30 2.66 -1.69 2.77
N ALA A 31 3.88 -1.19 2.59
CA ALA A 31 4.15 -0.10 1.65
C ALA A 31 5.43 -0.33 0.85
N LEU A 32 5.45 0.17 -0.40
CA LEU A 32 6.63 0.18 -1.25
C LEU A 32 6.94 1.62 -1.64
N LEU A 33 8.18 2.06 -1.39
CA LEU A 33 8.68 3.35 -1.89
C LEU A 33 9.27 3.12 -3.29
N VAL A 34 8.70 3.77 -4.30
CA VAL A 34 9.04 3.48 -5.70
C VAL A 34 9.48 4.70 -6.49
N GLY A 35 10.42 4.47 -7.41
CA GLY A 35 10.88 5.42 -8.41
C GLY A 35 9.85 5.63 -9.53
N ALA A 36 10.25 6.37 -10.57
CA ALA A 36 9.37 6.75 -11.68
C ALA A 36 8.88 5.55 -12.53
N ASP A 37 9.60 4.44 -12.49
CA ASP A 37 9.29 3.17 -13.13
C ASP A 37 8.40 2.25 -12.27
N LEU A 38 7.92 2.76 -11.13
CA LEU A 38 7.20 2.01 -10.10
C LEU A 38 8.01 0.84 -9.54
N ARG A 39 9.34 0.92 -9.52
CA ARG A 39 10.19 -0.08 -8.86
C ARG A 39 10.84 0.50 -7.61
N VAL A 40 11.11 -0.37 -6.64
CA VAL A 40 11.89 -0.02 -5.45
C VAL A 40 13.34 0.28 -5.83
N ARG A 41 14.05 1.08 -5.01
CA ARG A 41 15.48 1.33 -5.23
C ARG A 41 16.35 0.22 -4.65
N SER A 42 15.83 -0.43 -3.60
CA SER A 42 16.38 -1.61 -2.94
C SER A 42 15.30 -2.25 -2.06
N ASP A 43 15.55 -3.44 -1.54
CA ASP A 43 14.61 -4.13 -0.65
C ASP A 43 14.30 -3.33 0.63
N ALA A 44 15.17 -2.40 1.03
CA ALA A 44 14.94 -1.50 2.16
C ALA A 44 13.77 -0.51 1.94
N ASP A 45 13.26 -0.40 0.72
CA ASP A 45 12.07 0.41 0.39
C ASP A 45 10.75 -0.37 0.55
N LEU A 46 10.80 -1.65 0.94
CA LEU A 46 9.63 -2.40 1.39
C LEU A 46 9.43 -2.22 2.89
N VAL A 47 8.28 -1.67 3.27
CA VAL A 47 7.92 -1.40 4.65
C VAL A 47 6.77 -2.32 5.08
N PHE A 48 7.03 -3.17 6.08
CA PHE A 48 6.10 -4.16 6.62
C PHE A 48 6.54 -4.59 8.03
N PHE A 49 5.85 -5.51 8.69
CA PHE A 49 6.08 -5.84 10.09
C PHE A 49 7.54 -6.25 10.44
N ASN A 50 8.26 -6.96 9.55
CA ASN A 50 9.65 -7.35 9.79
C ASN A 50 10.69 -6.29 9.34
N ALA A 51 10.31 -5.37 8.47
CA ALA A 51 11.14 -4.24 8.05
C ALA A 51 10.32 -2.94 8.21
N PRO A 52 10.12 -2.47 9.45
CA PRO A 52 9.03 -1.54 9.75
C PRO A 52 9.33 -0.08 9.39
N ARG A 53 10.46 0.23 8.75
CA ARG A 53 10.90 1.61 8.54
C ARG A 53 11.64 1.79 7.22
N ALA A 54 11.29 2.85 6.51
CA ALA A 54 12.05 3.48 5.45
C ALA A 54 11.97 5.02 5.63
N PRO A 55 12.79 5.83 4.94
CA PRO A 55 12.73 7.28 5.07
C PRO A 55 11.32 7.84 4.78
N GLY A 56 10.71 8.43 5.80
CA GLY A 56 9.36 9.00 5.73
C GLY A 56 8.21 7.99 5.75
N VAL A 57 8.46 6.70 5.92
CA VAL A 57 7.43 5.66 5.94
C VAL A 57 7.69 4.66 7.07
N GLN A 58 6.68 4.42 7.91
CA GLN A 58 6.80 3.53 9.05
C GLN A 58 5.58 2.60 9.16
N TRP A 59 5.82 1.33 9.42
CA TRP A 59 4.78 0.37 9.84
C TRP A 59 4.59 0.41 11.36
N SER A 60 3.35 0.23 11.80
CA SER A 60 2.94 0.27 13.21
C SER A 60 1.68 -0.59 13.41
N ASP A 61 1.49 -1.14 14.60
CA ASP A 61 0.34 -2.00 14.96
C ASP A 61 -0.44 -1.51 16.19
N GLY A 62 -0.07 -0.35 16.76
CA GLY A 62 -0.63 0.20 18.01
C GLY A 62 -2.09 0.68 17.89
N GLY A 63 -3.02 -0.25 17.64
CA GLY A 63 -4.44 -0.04 17.36
C GLY A 63 -4.97 -0.76 16.11
N GLY A 64 -4.13 -1.56 15.44
CA GLY A 64 -4.38 -2.13 14.12
C GLY A 64 -3.21 -1.84 13.17
N GLN A 65 -3.00 -2.70 12.19
CA GLN A 65 -1.89 -2.56 11.25
C GLN A 65 -2.08 -1.32 10.37
N ARG A 66 -1.03 -0.51 10.28
CA ARG A 66 -1.04 0.77 9.57
C ARG A 66 0.31 1.14 9.01
N ILE A 67 0.29 1.99 7.99
CA ILE A 67 1.46 2.68 7.45
C ILE A 67 1.34 4.16 7.78
N GLU A 68 2.29 4.69 8.52
CA GLU A 68 2.44 6.11 8.81
C GLU A 68 3.40 6.72 7.80
N LEU A 69 3.00 7.83 7.17
CA LEU A 69 3.79 8.54 6.18
C LEU A 69 4.06 9.97 6.66
N ASP A 70 5.34 10.35 6.68
CA ASP A 70 5.79 11.73 6.69
C ASP A 70 6.31 12.10 5.30
N LEU A 71 5.43 12.75 4.52
CA LEU A 71 5.64 13.03 3.11
C LEU A 71 6.75 14.05 2.84
N ASP A 72 7.15 14.83 3.86
CA ASP A 72 8.27 15.76 3.75
C ASP A 72 9.62 15.07 4.01
N ALA A 73 9.60 13.89 4.64
CA ALA A 73 10.78 13.04 4.86
C ALA A 73 10.98 11.96 3.78
N VAL A 74 10.04 11.82 2.84
CA VAL A 74 10.18 10.91 1.70
C VAL A 74 11.27 11.44 0.74
N PRO A 75 12.26 10.61 0.36
CA PRO A 75 13.37 11.02 -0.52
C PRO A 75 12.89 11.55 -1.87
N ALA A 76 13.63 12.49 -2.45
CA ALA A 76 13.21 13.19 -3.66
C ALA A 76 13.19 12.32 -4.94
N ASP A 77 13.95 11.23 -4.94
CA ASP A 77 14.02 10.18 -5.96
C ASP A 77 12.87 9.16 -5.86
N VAL A 78 12.15 9.12 -4.73
CA VAL A 78 10.89 8.38 -4.60
C VAL A 78 9.76 9.22 -5.20
N THR A 79 9.06 8.64 -6.17
CA THR A 79 7.96 9.34 -6.88
C THR A 79 6.58 8.97 -6.33
N ALA A 80 6.46 7.79 -5.72
CA ALA A 80 5.26 7.31 -5.08
C ALA A 80 5.55 6.36 -3.91
N VAL A 81 4.61 6.30 -2.97
CA VAL A 81 4.48 5.26 -1.95
C VAL A 81 3.22 4.46 -2.27
N LEU A 82 3.40 3.20 -2.61
CA LEU A 82 2.30 2.27 -2.89
C LEU A 82 1.84 1.64 -1.58
N ILE A 83 0.54 1.69 -1.29
CA ILE A 83 -0.05 1.05 -0.12
C ILE A 83 -0.63 -0.28 -0.56
N ALA A 84 -0.05 -1.36 -0.06
CA ALA A 84 -0.41 -2.73 -0.36
C ALA A 84 -1.22 -3.35 0.78
N VAL A 85 -2.17 -4.21 0.40
CA VAL A 85 -2.96 -5.03 1.33
C VAL A 85 -2.90 -6.47 0.86
N SER A 86 -2.54 -7.40 1.75
CA SER A 86 -2.42 -8.83 1.42
C SER A 86 -3.12 -9.71 2.45
N LEU A 87 -3.82 -10.75 1.99
CA LEU A 87 -4.45 -11.73 2.87
C LEU A 87 -3.38 -12.62 3.52
N THR A 88 -3.52 -12.86 4.83
CA THR A 88 -2.62 -13.75 5.58
C THR A 88 -3.15 -15.18 5.69
N GLY A 89 -4.41 -15.41 5.31
CA GLY A 89 -5.06 -16.72 5.28
C GLY A 89 -5.05 -17.40 3.91
N THR A 90 -5.84 -18.47 3.80
CA THR A 90 -6.03 -19.25 2.56
C THR A 90 -7.12 -18.70 1.65
N ALA A 91 -7.81 -17.63 2.06
CA ALA A 91 -8.83 -16.97 1.25
C ALA A 91 -8.19 -16.18 0.10
N ASP A 92 -9.03 -15.85 -0.88
CA ASP A 92 -8.79 -14.84 -1.91
C ASP A 92 -9.80 -13.70 -1.79
N PHE A 93 -9.51 -12.56 -2.43
CA PHE A 93 -10.36 -11.38 -2.34
C PHE A 93 -11.73 -11.53 -3.02
N GLY A 94 -11.92 -12.54 -3.88
CA GLY A 94 -13.19 -12.87 -4.51
C GLY A 94 -14.15 -13.61 -3.59
N THR A 95 -13.66 -14.22 -2.53
CA THR A 95 -14.47 -14.94 -1.52
C THR A 95 -14.83 -14.10 -0.30
N VAL A 96 -14.38 -12.84 -0.23
CA VAL A 96 -14.63 -11.94 0.91
C VAL A 96 -15.24 -10.62 0.43
N PRO A 97 -15.98 -9.88 1.30
CA PRO A 97 -16.37 -8.52 1.01
C PRO A 97 -15.17 -7.65 0.59
N PRO A 98 -15.35 -6.72 -0.38
CA PRO A 98 -14.30 -5.83 -0.86
C PRO A 98 -13.54 -5.13 0.28
N PRO A 99 -12.19 -5.19 0.31
CA PRO A 99 -11.41 -4.46 1.29
C PRO A 99 -11.52 -2.96 1.05
N ARG A 100 -11.48 -2.18 2.14
CA ARG A 100 -11.51 -0.72 2.10
C ARG A 100 -10.20 -0.17 2.65
N ALA A 101 -9.48 0.59 1.82
CA ALA A 101 -8.29 1.32 2.26
C ALA A 101 -8.69 2.75 2.66
N VAL A 102 -8.17 3.21 3.80
CA VAL A 102 -8.43 4.54 4.34
C VAL A 102 -7.11 5.26 4.53
N LEU A 103 -7.06 6.53 4.12
CA LEU A 103 -5.98 7.45 4.40
C LEU A 103 -6.51 8.54 5.32
N ALA A 104 -5.87 8.76 6.46
CA ALA A 104 -6.22 9.78 7.45
C ALA A 104 -5.08 10.77 7.68
N ALA A 105 -5.39 12.01 8.04
CA ALA A 105 -4.38 13.00 8.45
C ALA A 105 -3.90 12.74 9.90
N ALA A 106 -2.84 13.43 10.33
CA ALA A 106 -2.18 13.33 11.65
C ALA A 106 -3.05 13.58 12.91
N GLY A 107 -4.37 13.68 12.80
CA GLY A 107 -5.34 13.72 13.90
C GLY A 107 -6.46 12.68 13.77
N GLY A 108 -6.31 11.70 12.88
CA GLY A 108 -7.30 10.65 12.61
C GLY A 108 -8.43 11.06 11.65
N ALA A 109 -8.48 12.33 11.21
CA ALA A 109 -9.49 12.78 10.27
C ALA A 109 -9.28 12.11 8.89
N PRO A 110 -10.25 11.34 8.37
CA PRO A 110 -10.12 10.65 7.09
C PRO A 110 -10.06 11.66 5.93
N VAL A 111 -9.00 11.55 5.12
CA VAL A 111 -8.77 12.40 3.94
C VAL A 111 -9.24 11.74 2.66
N ALA A 112 -8.99 10.45 2.50
CA ALA A 112 -9.43 9.67 1.35
C ALA A 112 -9.78 8.24 1.77
N GLU A 113 -10.70 7.63 1.05
CA GLU A 113 -11.02 6.21 1.17
C GLU A 113 -11.22 5.58 -0.20
N PHE A 114 -11.02 4.27 -0.29
CA PHE A 114 -11.28 3.50 -1.48
C PHE A 114 -11.68 2.08 -1.12
N THR A 115 -12.91 1.71 -1.43
CA THR A 115 -13.39 0.32 -1.41
C THR A 115 -13.05 -0.33 -2.74
N VAL A 116 -12.24 -1.39 -2.73
CA VAL A 116 -11.60 -1.93 -3.94
C VAL A 116 -12.56 -2.89 -4.66
N PRO A 117 -13.16 -2.50 -5.80
CA PRO A 117 -14.20 -3.30 -6.44
C PRO A 117 -13.60 -4.37 -7.35
N GLY A 118 -14.38 -5.42 -7.64
CA GLY A 118 -14.10 -6.35 -8.75
C GLY A 118 -12.81 -7.15 -8.56
N LEU A 119 -12.56 -7.64 -7.35
CA LEU A 119 -11.51 -8.60 -7.06
C LEU A 119 -12.04 -10.04 -7.24
N GLY A 120 -11.13 -10.96 -7.53
CA GLY A 120 -11.36 -12.38 -7.75
C GLY A 120 -10.23 -13.20 -7.07
N PRO A 121 -9.41 -13.97 -7.82
CA PRO A 121 -8.41 -14.88 -7.23
C PRO A 121 -7.22 -14.16 -6.57
N GLU A 122 -7.21 -12.84 -6.53
CA GLU A 122 -6.11 -12.06 -5.97
C GLU A 122 -6.00 -12.22 -4.45
N ARG A 123 -4.76 -12.36 -3.98
CA ARG A 123 -4.42 -12.46 -2.54
C ARG A 123 -3.64 -11.26 -2.02
N ALA A 124 -3.19 -10.39 -2.92
CA ALA A 124 -2.65 -9.08 -2.57
C ALA A 124 -3.14 -8.03 -3.56
N ILE A 125 -3.21 -6.78 -3.11
CA ILE A 125 -3.62 -5.63 -3.93
C ILE A 125 -2.74 -4.41 -3.63
N ILE A 126 -2.54 -3.56 -4.63
CA ILE A 126 -2.18 -2.16 -4.42
C ILE A 126 -3.49 -1.38 -4.35
N ALA A 127 -3.86 -0.94 -3.15
CA ALA A 127 -5.11 -0.23 -2.93
C ALA A 127 -4.98 1.25 -3.26
N LEU A 128 -3.97 1.92 -2.69
CA LEU A 128 -3.72 3.34 -2.85
C LEU A 128 -2.29 3.59 -3.33
N GLU A 129 -2.12 4.70 -4.03
CA GLU A 129 -0.82 5.25 -4.38
C GLU A 129 -0.77 6.70 -3.92
N VAL A 130 0.17 7.00 -3.03
CA VAL A 130 0.47 8.36 -2.58
C VAL A 130 1.66 8.85 -3.39
N TYR A 131 1.43 9.76 -4.33
CA TYR A 131 2.43 10.17 -5.33
C TYR A 131 2.63 11.68 -5.36
N ARG A 132 3.81 12.10 -5.82
CA ARG A 132 4.16 13.52 -5.98
C ARG A 132 4.07 13.91 -7.46
N ARG A 133 3.34 14.99 -7.76
CA ARG A 133 3.28 15.60 -9.09
C ARG A 133 3.44 17.11 -8.99
N ALA A 134 4.44 17.65 -9.69
CA ALA A 134 4.80 19.08 -9.62
C ALA A 134 4.90 19.57 -8.15
N GLU A 135 5.72 18.86 -7.35
CA GLU A 135 6.00 19.15 -5.93
C GLU A 135 4.79 19.07 -4.98
N ARG A 136 3.62 18.66 -5.47
CA ARG A 136 2.42 18.46 -4.66
C ARG A 136 2.10 16.98 -4.51
N TRP A 137 1.81 16.58 -3.29
CA TRP A 137 1.35 15.23 -2.97
C TRP A 137 -0.12 15.05 -3.33
N LYS A 138 -0.41 13.86 -3.83
CA LYS A 138 -1.74 13.41 -4.26
C LYS A 138 -1.91 11.96 -3.86
N VAL A 139 -3.15 11.53 -3.77
CA VAL A 139 -3.51 10.12 -3.60
C VAL A 139 -4.31 9.67 -4.81
N ARG A 140 -4.05 8.44 -5.28
CA ARG A 140 -4.78 7.77 -6.36
C ARG A 140 -5.31 6.44 -5.83
N ALA A 141 -6.57 6.13 -6.16
CA ALA A 141 -7.13 4.79 -6.00
C ALA A 141 -6.66 3.90 -7.16
N VAL A 142 -5.96 2.81 -6.85
CA VAL A 142 -5.34 1.93 -7.85
C VAL A 142 -6.21 0.69 -8.04
N GLY A 143 -6.31 -0.17 -7.03
CA GLY A 143 -7.12 -1.38 -7.06
C GLY A 143 -6.59 -2.46 -8.01
N GLN A 144 -5.26 -2.51 -8.17
CA GLN A 144 -4.56 -3.55 -8.92
C GLN A 144 -4.37 -4.76 -8.01
N GLY A 145 -4.76 -5.95 -8.45
CA GLY A 145 -4.61 -7.17 -7.67
C GLY A 145 -3.59 -8.16 -8.25
N TYR A 146 -3.13 -9.05 -7.38
CA TYR A 146 -2.10 -10.05 -7.64
C TYR A 146 -2.54 -11.42 -7.10
N ALA A 147 -2.80 -12.37 -8.01
CA ALA A 147 -3.17 -13.76 -7.69
C ALA A 147 -2.10 -14.49 -6.88
N GLY A 148 -0.82 -14.30 -7.23
CA GLY A 148 0.33 -14.85 -6.50
C GLY A 148 0.61 -14.18 -5.14
N GLY A 149 -0.32 -13.37 -4.63
CA GLY A 149 -0.21 -12.72 -3.33
C GLY A 149 0.92 -11.69 -3.25
N LEU A 150 1.41 -11.47 -2.03
CA LEU A 150 2.41 -10.43 -1.76
C LEU A 150 3.71 -10.69 -2.51
N ALA A 151 4.14 -11.95 -2.65
CA ALA A 151 5.35 -12.32 -3.39
C ALA A 151 5.30 -11.85 -4.86
N ALA A 152 4.20 -12.13 -5.57
CA ALA A 152 4.04 -11.67 -6.94
C ALA A 152 3.96 -10.13 -7.04
N LEU A 153 3.35 -9.49 -6.06
CA LEU A 153 3.26 -8.03 -5.97
C LEU A 153 4.65 -7.40 -5.82
N VAL A 154 5.44 -7.83 -4.83
CA VAL A 154 6.76 -7.25 -4.58
C VAL A 154 7.74 -7.55 -5.72
N ALA A 155 7.65 -8.73 -6.34
CA ALA A 155 8.43 -9.08 -7.52
C ALA A 155 8.14 -8.16 -8.72
N ALA A 156 6.87 -7.84 -8.96
CA ALA A 156 6.48 -6.87 -10.00
C ALA A 156 7.09 -5.48 -9.77
N HIS A 157 7.35 -5.12 -8.51
CA HIS A 157 7.95 -3.85 -8.10
C HIS A 157 9.46 -3.94 -7.84
N GLY A 158 10.10 -5.05 -8.22
CA GLY A 158 11.54 -5.17 -8.32
C GLY A 158 12.27 -5.70 -7.09
N ILE A 159 11.55 -6.32 -6.17
CA ILE A 159 12.12 -7.06 -5.05
C ILE A 159 12.34 -8.50 -5.49
N GLU A 160 13.55 -9.01 -5.33
CA GLU A 160 13.81 -10.43 -5.53
C GLU A 160 13.17 -11.21 -4.37
N VAL A 161 12.25 -12.11 -4.72
CA VAL A 161 11.70 -13.06 -3.77
C VAL A 161 12.55 -14.30 -3.89
N ASP A 162 13.36 -14.59 -2.87
CA ASP A 162 14.03 -15.89 -2.78
C ASP A 162 12.94 -16.96 -2.77
N ASP A 163 12.84 -17.71 -3.87
CA ASP A 163 12.07 -18.94 -3.89
C ASP A 163 12.85 -19.94 -3.02
N PRO A 164 12.32 -20.40 -1.87
CA PRO A 164 12.95 -21.50 -1.16
C PRO A 164 12.82 -22.71 -2.08
N GLY A 165 13.88 -22.96 -2.85
CA GLY A 165 13.89 -23.92 -3.95
C GLY A 165 13.14 -25.20 -3.63
N GLU A 166 12.35 -25.66 -4.60
CA GLU A 166 11.90 -27.04 -4.65
C GLU A 166 13.10 -27.94 -4.26
N PRO A 167 12.98 -28.76 -3.20
CA PRO A 167 14.00 -29.76 -2.95
C PRO A 167 14.00 -30.70 -4.16
N GLU A 168 15.18 -30.88 -4.78
CA GLU A 168 15.42 -31.99 -5.72
C GLU A 168 15.06 -33.34 -5.10
#